data_AF-A0A946J5D3-F1
#
_entry.id   AF-A0A946J5D3-F1
#
_cell.length_a   1.000
_cell.length_b   1.000
_cell.length_c   1.000
_cell.angle_alpha   90.00
_cell.angle_beta   90.00
_cell.angle_gamma   90.00
#
_symmetry.space_group_name_H-M   'P 1'
#
loop_
_entity.id
_entity.type
_entity.pdbx_description
1 polymer ?
#
loop_
_entity_poly.entity_id
_entity_poly.type
_entity_poly.pdbx_seq_one_letter_code
_entity_poly.pdbx_strand_id
1 'polypeptide(L)' 'MNKIQSINPFNNELNAEFDLLTENEILEKINIANDSFKKWKLVANSDKKKLFIRLSELLLEKQEELAKLDVIEM' A
#
# COMPACT_ATOMS: atom_id res chain seq x y z
N MET A 1 10.40 -13.01 -16.76
CA MET A 1 9.41 -12.61 -15.73
C MET A 1 9.23 -11.12 -15.86
N ASN A 2 8.00 -10.63 -16.01
CA ASN A 2 7.77 -9.19 -16.05
C ASN A 2 7.91 -8.65 -14.62
N LYS A 3 8.53 -7.48 -14.47
CA LYS A 3 8.68 -6.75 -13.21
C LYS A 3 7.99 -5.40 -13.35
N ILE A 4 7.49 -4.86 -12.24
CA ILE A 4 7.09 -3.46 -12.15
C ILE A 4 8.34 -2.67 -11.81
N GLN A 5 8.60 -1.59 -12.54
CA GLN A 5 9.77 -0.73 -12.31
C GLN A 5 9.31 0.64 -11.83
N SER A 6 9.99 1.16 -10.82
CA SER A 6 9.91 2.55 -10.40
C SER A 6 11.10 3.27 -11.01
N ILE A 7 10.83 4.23 -11.90
CA ILE A 7 11.85 4.99 -12.63
C ILE A 7 11.60 6.45 -12.34
N ASN A 8 12.64 7.17 -11.92
CA ASN A 8 12.53 8.57 -11.63
C ASN A 8 12.35 9.39 -12.92
N PRO A 9 11.27 10.17 -13.07
CA PRO A 9 10.97 10.87 -14.31
C PRO A 9 11.89 12.07 -14.59
N PHE A 10 12.57 12.60 -13.55
CA PHE A 10 13.47 13.73 -13.70
C PHE A 10 14.82 13.35 -14.34
N ASN A 11 15.37 12.18 -13.98
CA ASN A 11 16.70 11.75 -14.43
C ASN A 11 16.70 10.41 -15.19
N ASN A 12 15.56 9.73 -15.30
CA ASN A 12 15.39 8.39 -15.88
C ASN A 12 16.18 7.27 -15.16
N GLU A 13 16.59 7.50 -13.91
CA GLU A 13 17.27 6.48 -13.12
C GLU A 13 16.26 5.49 -12.52
N LEU A 14 16.67 4.23 -12.43
CA LEU A 14 15.87 3.16 -11.83
C LEU A 14 15.94 3.28 -10.30
N ASN A 15 14.80 3.50 -9.64
CA ASN A 15 14.70 3.54 -8.18
C ASN A 15 14.56 2.12 -7.61
N ALA A 16 13.68 1.30 -8.19
CA ALA A 16 13.34 -0.01 -7.67
C ALA A 16 12.70 -0.91 -8.74
N GLU A 17 12.76 -2.23 -8.51
CA GLU A 17 12.00 -3.22 -9.26
C GLU A 17 11.22 -4.14 -8.31
N PHE A 18 10.03 -4.55 -8.74
CA PHE A 18 9.16 -5.44 -7.98
C PHE A 18 8.73 -6.61 -8.86
N ASP A 19 8.88 -7.81 -8.34
CA ASP A 19 8.40 -9.01 -9.01
C ASP A 19 6.88 -9.03 -9.05
N LEU A 20 6.32 -9.48 -10.17
CA LEU A 20 4.90 -9.76 -10.24
C LEU A 20 4.55 -10.94 -9.34
N LEU A 21 3.38 -10.82 -8.69
CA LEU A 21 2.83 -11.90 -7.91
C LEU A 21 2.57 -13.13 -8.79
N THR A 22 2.88 -14.30 -8.25
CA THR A 22 2.45 -15.58 -8.80
C THR A 22 0.94 -15.78 -8.60
N GLU A 23 0.34 -16.69 -9.37
CA GLU A 23 -1.07 -17.05 -9.21
C GLU A 23 -1.40 -17.51 -7.78
N ASN A 24 -0.50 -18.29 -7.16
CA ASN A 24 -0.68 -18.76 -5.78
C ASN A 24 -0.68 -17.59 -4.77
N GLU A 25 0.24 -16.63 -4.91
CA GLU A 25 0.28 -15.46 -4.03
C GLU A 25 -0.94 -14.55 -4.21
N ILE A 26 -1.45 -14.43 -5.44
CA ILE A 26 -2.70 -13.72 -5.72
C ILE A 26 -3.87 -14.41 -5.00
N LEU A 27 -4.01 -15.73 -5.18
CA LEU A 27 -5.07 -16.52 -4.52
C LEU A 27 -4.98 -16.42 -2.99
N GLU A 28 -3.77 -16.47 -2.43
CA GLU A 28 -3.55 -16.31 -1.00
C GLU A 28 -4.02 -14.94 -0.50
N LYS A 29 -3.63 -13.84 -1.19
CA LYS A 29 -4.06 -12.48 -0.81
C LYS A 29 -5.58 -12.30 -0.92
N ILE A 30 -6.23 -12.89 -1.93
CA ILE A 30 -7.69 -12.88 -2.07
C ILE A 30 -8.36 -13.59 -0.89
N ASN A 31 -7.85 -14.77 -0.50
CA ASN A 31 -8.38 -15.51 0.64
C ASN A 31 -8.23 -14.72 1.95
N ILE A 32 -7.06 -14.13 2.18
CA ILE A 32 -6.81 -13.26 3.35
C ILE A 32 -7.78 -12.08 3.37
N ALA A 33 -7.98 -11.40 2.24
CA ALA A 33 -8.90 -10.27 2.14
C ALA A 33 -10.35 -10.69 2.45
N ASN A 34 -10.81 -11.82 1.89
CA ASN A 34 -12.15 -12.35 2.14
C ASN A 34 -12.37 -12.71 3.62
N ASP A 35 -11.42 -13.43 4.23
CA ASP A 35 -11.52 -13.83 5.63
C ASP A 35 -11.43 -12.65 6.60
N SER A 36 -10.59 -11.67 6.27
CA SER A 36 -10.50 -10.42 7.02
C SER A 36 -11.79 -9.61 6.91
N PHE A 37 -12.40 -9.54 5.73
CA PHE A 37 -13.66 -8.82 5.52
C PHE A 37 -14.81 -9.40 6.35
N LYS A 38 -14.90 -10.73 6.47
CA LYS A 38 -15.91 -11.39 7.32
C LYS A 38 -15.87 -10.90 8.77
N LYS A 39 -14.69 -10.57 9.29
CA LYS A 39 -14.49 -9.99 10.63
C LYS A 39 -14.69 -8.47 10.61
N TRP A 40 -14.07 -7.78 9.66
CA TRP A 40 -14.08 -6.32 9.53
C TRP A 40 -15.50 -5.73 9.39
N LYS A 41 -16.39 -6.42 8.67
CA LYS A 41 -17.78 -5.97 8.50
C LYS A 41 -18.55 -5.91 9.83
N LEU A 42 -18.15 -6.68 10.83
CA LEU A 42 -18.76 -6.71 12.16
C LEU A 42 -18.15 -5.69 13.14
N VAL A 43 -17.00 -5.10 12.80
CA VAL A 43 -16.36 -4.08 13.64
C VAL A 43 -17.23 -2.82 13.67
N ALA A 44 -17.47 -2.30 14.88
CA ALA A 44 -18.25 -1.09 15.08
C ALA A 44 -17.62 0.12 14.38
N ASN A 45 -18.45 1.00 13.81
CA ASN A 45 -17.96 2.19 13.11
C ASN A 45 -17.13 3.12 14.02
N SER A 46 -17.38 3.13 15.33
CA SER A 46 -16.57 3.85 16.31
C SER A 46 -15.13 3.36 16.36
N ASP A 47 -14.91 2.05 16.25
CA ASP A 47 -13.56 1.47 16.29
C ASP A 47 -12.86 1.62 14.94
N LYS A 48 -13.61 1.50 13.83
CA LYS A 48 -13.10 1.86 12.50
C LYS A 48 -12.64 3.32 12.46
N LYS A 49 -13.44 4.24 13.01
CA LYS A 49 -13.11 5.67 13.11
C LYS A 49 -11.77 5.89 13.83
N LYS A 50 -11.51 5.20 14.94
CA LYS A 50 -10.23 5.30 15.66
C LYS A 50 -9.05 4.92 14.77
N LEU A 51 -9.19 3.85 13.98
CA LEU A 51 -8.16 3.41 13.05
C LEU A 51 -7.91 4.43 11.93
N PHE A 52 -8.97 5.02 11.36
CA PHE A 52 -8.83 6.07 10.35
C PHE A 52 -8.21 7.36 10.89
N ILE A 53 -8.54 7.76 12.13
CA ILE A 53 -7.88 8.90 12.79
C ILE A 53 -6.39 8.60 12.96
N ARG A 54 -6.03 7.42 13.49
CA ARG A 54 -4.62 7.07 13.64
C ARG A 54 -3.89 7.00 12.30
N LEU A 55 -4.54 6.52 11.24
CA LEU A 55 -3.98 6.56 9.89
C LEU A 55 -3.70 8.01 9.46
N SER A 56 -4.63 8.93 9.68
CA SER A 56 -4.42 10.35 9.33
C SER A 56 -3.24 10.98 10.09
N GLU A 57 -3.09 10.67 11.38
CA GLU A 57 -1.94 11.12 12.17
C GLU A 57 -0.62 10.56 11.61
N LEU A 58 -0.58 9.26 11.29
CA LEU A 58 0.61 8.62 10.72
C LEU A 58 1.00 9.21 9.36
N LEU A 59 0.03 9.55 8.51
CA LEU A 59 0.28 10.19 7.23
C LEU A 59 0.88 11.60 7.41
N LEU A 60 0.41 12.36 8.40
CA LEU A 60 0.98 13.67 8.75
C LEU A 60 2.38 13.54 9.36
N GLU A 61 2.57 12.57 10.27
CA GLU A 61 3.88 12.27 10.87
C GLU A 61 4.93 11.92 9.79
N LYS A 62 4.51 11.24 8.71
CA LYS A 62 5.37 10.80 7.59
C LYS A 62 5.32 11.69 6.35
N GLN A 63 4.71 12.88 6.43
CA GLN A 63 4.40 13.70 5.27
C GLN A 63 5.61 13.96 4.36
N GLU A 64 6.77 14.29 4.95
CA GLU A 64 7.98 14.59 4.17
C GLU A 64 8.55 13.36 3.44
N GLU A 65 8.54 12.20 4.11
CA GLU A 65 8.98 10.93 3.53
C GLU A 65 8.08 10.51 2.36
N LEU A 66 6.76 10.61 2.54
CA LEU A 66 5.78 10.29 1.50
C LEU A 66 5.86 11.27 0.33
N ALA A 67 6.00 12.58 0.59
CA ALA A 67 6.16 13.57 -0.48
C ALA A 67 7.45 13.36 -1.29
N LYS A 68 8.55 12.97 -0.63
CA LYS A 68 9.79 12.60 -1.31
C LYS A 68 9.60 11.38 -2.20
N LEU A 69 8.91 10.35 -1.70
CA LEU A 69 8.59 9.15 -2.48
C LEU A 69 7.78 9.51 -3.73
N ASP A 70 6.72 10.29 -3.58
CA ASP A 70 5.87 10.68 -4.71
C ASP A 70 6.69 11.41 -5.80
N VAL A 71 7.56 12.36 -5.40
CA VAL A 71 8.40 13.13 -6.35
C VAL A 71 9.44 12.28 -7.08
N ILE A 72 9.93 11.21 -6.47
CA ILE A 72 10.91 10.33 -7.13
C ILE A 72 10.24 9.28 -8.02
N GLU A 73 8.95 8.99 -7.85
CA GLU A 73 8.22 7.98 -8.63
C GLU A 73 7.27 8.55 -9.70
N MET A 74 6.80 9.81 -9.55
CA MET A 74 5.81 10.48 -10.43
C MET A 74 6.26 11.87 -10.87
#